data_AF-A0A438FJ64-F1
#
_entry.id   AF-A0A438FJ64-F1
#
_cell.length_a   1.000
_cell.length_b   1.000
_cell.length_c   1.000
_cell.angle_alpha   90.00
_cell.angle_beta   90.00
_cell.angle_gamma   90.00
#
_symmetry.space_group_name_H-M   'P 1'
#
loop_
_entity.id
_entity.type
_entity.pdbx_description
1 polymer ?
#
loop_
_entity_poly.entity_id
_entity_poly.type
_entity_poly.pdbx_seq_one_letter_code
_entity_poly.pdbx_strand_id
1 'polypeptide(L)'
;MICFRSFRGEDTRNSFTAHLYKELCTKGINTFIDNDKLERGDVIASALVAAIENSKFSVIVLSENYASSRWCLEELVKILECMRTKGHGEGADL
;
A
#
# COMPACT_ATOMS: atom_id res chain seq x y z
N MET A 1 14.54 1.90 -5.24
CA MET A 1 13.24 1.46 -5.81
C MET A 1 12.18 1.62 -4.74
N ILE A 2 11.06 2.29 -5.02
CA ILE A 2 10.01 2.54 -4.02
C ILE A 2 8.92 1.47 -4.14
N CYS A 3 8.59 0.84 -3.02
CA CYS A 3 7.49 -0.10 -2.85
C CYS A 3 6.47 0.47 -1.87
N PHE A 4 5.19 0.48 -2.24
CA PHE A 4 4.10 0.79 -1.32
C PHE A 4 3.63 -0.49 -0.64
N ARG A 5 3.30 -0.43 0.65
CA ARG A 5 2.77 -1.59 1.39
C ARG A 5 1.47 -1.20 2.07
N SER A 6 0.40 -1.90 1.74
CA SER A 6 -0.90 -1.77 2.38
C SER A 6 -1.16 -2.99 3.26
N PHE A 7 -1.48 -2.78 4.53
CA PHE A 7 -1.70 -3.84 5.50
C PHE A 7 -2.54 -3.32 6.68
N ARG A 8 -3.26 -4.24 7.34
CA ARG A 8 -3.85 -3.94 8.65
C ARG A 8 -2.78 -4.04 9.72
N GLY A 9 -2.45 -2.92 10.32
CA GLY A 9 -1.41 -2.84 11.31
C GLY A 9 -1.81 -3.38 12.68
N GLU A 10 -3.11 -3.54 12.98
CA GLU A 10 -3.54 -4.34 14.13
C GLU A 10 -3.17 -5.81 13.99
N ASP A 11 -3.29 -6.35 12.78
CA ASP A 11 -3.10 -7.79 12.54
C ASP A 11 -1.62 -8.16 12.36
N THR A 12 -0.86 -7.35 11.60
CA THR A 12 0.42 -7.83 11.03
C THR A 12 1.64 -6.94 11.29
N ARG A 13 1.48 -5.75 11.92
CA ARG A 13 2.57 -4.74 12.01
C ARG A 13 3.86 -5.30 12.60
N ASN A 14 3.76 -5.99 13.73
CA ASN A 14 4.91 -6.48 14.50
C ASN A 14 5.28 -7.94 14.18
N SER A 15 4.59 -8.56 13.22
CA SER A 15 4.79 -9.95 12.83
C SER A 15 5.21 -10.03 11.36
N PHE A 16 4.34 -10.55 10.49
CA PHE A 16 4.63 -10.76 9.07
C PHE A 16 5.14 -9.49 8.38
N THR A 17 4.49 -8.34 8.61
CA THR A 17 4.83 -7.09 7.91
C THR A 17 6.18 -6.50 8.35
N ALA A 18 6.59 -6.73 9.61
CA ALA A 18 7.91 -6.36 10.10
C ALA A 18 9.01 -7.20 9.46
N HIS A 19 8.80 -8.51 9.32
CA HIS A 19 9.75 -9.40 8.63
C HIS A 19 9.85 -9.07 7.13
N LEU A 20 8.71 -8.86 6.47
CA LEU A 20 8.65 -8.43 5.08
C LEU A 20 9.40 -7.11 4.87
N TYR A 21 9.23 -6.13 5.78
CA TYR A 21 9.96 -4.87 5.73
C TYR A 21 11.47 -5.08 5.74
N LYS A 22 11.94 -5.83 6.74
CA LYS A 22 13.36 -6.09 6.94
C LYS A 22 13.98 -6.77 5.71
N GLU A 23 13.30 -7.73 5.12
CA GLU A 23 13.80 -8.45 3.95
C GLU A 23 13.83 -7.55 2.71
N LEU A 24 12.78 -6.75 2.47
CA LEU A 24 12.75 -5.79 1.37
C LEU A 24 13.91 -4.77 1.48
N CYS A 25 14.17 -4.24 2.67
CA CYS A 25 15.30 -3.34 2.91
C CYS A 25 16.65 -4.03 2.68
N THR A 26 16.79 -5.29 3.10
CA THR A 26 18.00 -6.09 2.85
C THR A 26 18.27 -6.29 1.36
N LYS A 27 17.22 -6.29 0.52
CA LYS A 27 17.31 -6.34 -0.94
C LYS A 27 17.44 -4.95 -1.61
N GLY A 28 17.62 -3.87 -0.84
CA GLY A 28 17.76 -2.51 -1.38
C GLY A 28 16.45 -1.88 -1.88
N ILE A 29 15.30 -2.41 -1.43
CA ILE A 29 13.98 -1.89 -1.77
C ILE A 29 13.54 -0.94 -0.66
N ASN A 30 13.45 0.36 -0.99
CA ASN A 30 12.93 1.37 -0.08
C ASN A 30 11.41 1.23 -0.04
N THR A 31 10.83 1.09 1.15
CA THR A 31 9.38 0.94 1.29
C THR A 31 8.78 2.15 1.98
N PHE A 32 7.66 2.66 1.46
CA PHE A 32 6.79 3.54 2.23
C PHE A 32 5.94 2.66 3.16
N ILE A 33 5.93 2.96 4.45
CA ILE A 33 5.10 2.26 5.43
C ILE A 33 3.82 3.06 5.57
N ASP A 34 2.72 2.49 5.12
CA ASP A 34 1.47 2.96 5.67
C ASP A 34 1.15 2.25 6.99
N ASN A 35 0.78 3.03 7.99
CA ASN A 35 0.36 2.53 9.28
C ASN A 35 -1.04 3.07 9.59
N ASP A 36 -2.04 2.23 9.44
CA ASP A 36 -3.45 2.46 9.76
C ASP A 36 -3.76 2.93 11.21
N LYS A 37 -2.80 2.84 12.15
CA LYS A 37 -2.92 3.34 13.52
C LYS A 37 -2.51 4.80 13.69
N LEU A 38 -1.92 5.44 12.68
CA LEU A 38 -1.68 6.88 12.73
C LEU A 38 -2.99 7.57 12.34
N GLU A 39 -3.46 8.50 13.17
CA GLU A 39 -4.56 9.38 12.80
C GLU A 39 -4.19 10.12 11.52
N ARG A 40 -4.80 9.75 10.40
CA ARG A 40 -4.54 10.36 9.10
C ARG A 40 -5.36 11.64 8.98
N GLY A 41 -4.71 12.78 9.20
CA GLY A 41 -5.21 14.06 8.71
C GLY A 41 -5.07 14.19 7.19
N ASP A 42 -5.68 15.22 6.60
CA ASP A 42 -5.75 15.46 5.15
C ASP A 42 -4.36 15.50 4.46
N VAL A 43 -3.36 16.04 5.17
CA VAL A 43 -1.97 16.11 4.67
C VAL A 43 -1.36 14.71 4.54
N ILE A 44 -1.67 13.82 5.49
CA ILE A 44 -1.16 12.44 5.48
C ILE A 44 -1.84 11.66 4.35
N ALA A 45 -3.15 11.81 4.19
CA ALA A 45 -3.91 11.19 3.09
C ALA A 45 -3.34 11.57 1.71
N SER A 46 -2.99 12.85 1.50
CA SER A 46 -2.37 13.32 0.26
C SER A 46 -0.99 12.69 0.00
N ALA A 47 -0.16 12.56 1.04
CA ALA A 47 1.16 11.93 0.94
C ALA A 47 1.07 10.44 0.57
N LEU A 48 0.04 9.74 1.05
CA LEU A 48 -0.20 8.33 0.77
C LEU A 48 -0.60 8.08 -0.69
N VAL A 49 -1.51 8.91 -1.20
CA VAL A 49 -1.87 8.90 -2.62
C VAL A 49 -0.61 9.08 -3.49
N ALA A 50 0.20 10.09 -3.17
CA ALA A 50 1.45 10.32 -3.88
C ALA A 50 2.43 9.14 -3.74
N ALA A 51 2.49 8.48 -2.58
CA ALA A 51 3.34 7.32 -2.38
C ALA A 51 2.90 6.12 -3.25
N ILE A 52 1.59 5.87 -3.38
CA ILE A 52 1.04 4.83 -4.26
C ILE A 52 1.36 5.14 -5.73
N GLU A 53 1.13 6.38 -6.16
CA GLU A 53 1.36 6.81 -7.53
C GLU A 53 2.85 6.77 -7.93
N ASN A 54 3.76 7.11 -7.01
CA ASN A 54 5.21 7.09 -7.27
C ASN A 54 5.87 5.74 -7.03
N SER A 55 5.16 4.76 -6.48
CA SER A 55 5.69 3.42 -6.26
C SER A 55 5.79 2.62 -7.55
N LYS A 56 6.86 1.82 -7.67
CA LYS A 56 7.06 0.90 -8.80
C LYS A 56 6.14 -0.31 -8.73
N PHE A 57 5.86 -0.77 -7.50
CA PHE A 57 4.93 -1.85 -7.22
C PHE A 57 4.35 -1.66 -5.81
N SER A 58 3.22 -2.30 -5.57
CA SER A 58 2.55 -2.33 -4.28
C SER A 58 2.47 -3.76 -3.76
N VAL A 59 2.64 -3.95 -2.45
CA VAL A 59 2.40 -5.22 -1.76
C VAL A 59 1.21 -5.07 -0.83
N ILE A 60 0.21 -5.93 -0.98
CA ILE A 60 -0.99 -5.93 -0.15
C ILE A 60 -0.94 -7.16 0.75
N VAL A 61 -0.97 -6.95 2.07
CA VAL A 61 -1.03 -8.03 3.06
C VAL A 61 -2.46 -8.14 3.55
N LEU A 62 -3.24 -9.03 2.92
CA LEU A 62 -4.60 -9.34 3.35
C LEU A 62 -4.56 -10.14 4.64
N SER A 63 -5.33 -9.70 5.62
CA SER A 63 -5.43 -10.28 6.96
C SER A 63 -6.88 -10.24 7.44
N GLU A 64 -7.16 -10.90 8.56
CA GLU A 64 -8.52 -11.10 9.10
C GLU A 64 -9.33 -9.80 9.20
N ASN A 65 -8.72 -8.71 9.67
CA ASN A 65 -9.37 -7.42 9.85
C ASN A 65 -8.98 -6.39 8.79
N TYR A 66 -8.44 -6.80 7.64
CA TYR A 66 -8.06 -5.85 6.59
C TYR A 66 -9.28 -5.07 6.08
N ALA A 67 -10.36 -5.78 5.73
CA ALA A 67 -11.56 -5.17 5.17
C ALA A 67 -12.42 -4.41 6.19
N SER A 68 -12.11 -4.48 7.49
CA SER A 68 -12.79 -3.68 8.51
C SER A 68 -12.23 -2.25 8.59
N SER A 69 -11.07 -1.98 7.98
CA SER A 69 -10.47 -0.64 7.90
C SER A 69 -10.86 0.06 6.60
N ARG A 70 -11.64 1.16 6.72
CA ARG A 70 -11.96 2.05 5.58
C ARG A 70 -10.68 2.49 4.85
N TRP A 71 -9.63 2.81 5.60
CA TRP A 71 -8.36 3.26 5.03
C TRP A 71 -7.68 2.18 4.19
N CYS A 72 -7.63 0.94 4.68
CA CYS A 72 -7.06 -0.17 3.93
C CYS A 72 -7.82 -0.43 2.61
N LEU A 73 -9.14 -0.20 2.60
CA LEU A 73 -9.96 -0.32 1.39
C LEU A 73 -9.75 0.86 0.43
N GLU A 74 -9.63 2.09 0.93
CA GLU A 74 -9.33 3.26 0.09
C GLU A 74 -7.96 3.16 -0.59
N GLU A 75 -6.94 2.68 0.14
CA GLU A 75 -5.64 2.36 -0.45
C GLU A 75 -5.74 1.29 -1.51
N LEU A 76 -6.50 0.21 -1.25
CA LEU A 76 -6.68 -0.87 -2.21
C LEU A 76 -7.31 -0.36 -3.51
N VAL A 77 -8.36 0.47 -3.41
CA VAL A 77 -8.99 1.12 -4.58
C VAL A 77 -7.95 1.94 -5.34
N LYS A 78 -7.18 2.79 -4.66
CA LYS A 78 -6.19 3.64 -5.31
C LYS A 78 -5.06 2.84 -5.96
N ILE A 79 -4.60 1.76 -5.33
CA ILE A 79 -3.60 0.84 -5.91
C ILE A 79 -4.16 0.23 -7.20
N LEU A 80 -5.40 -0.26 -7.19
CA LEU A 80 -6.04 -0.85 -8.37
C LEU A 80 -6.25 0.17 -9.50
N GLU A 81 -6.62 1.41 -9.18
CA GLU A 81 -6.68 2.52 -10.15
C GLU A 81 -5.29 2.79 -10.77
N CYS A 82 -4.24 2.87 -9.96
CA CYS A 82 -2.87 3.05 -10.45
C CYS A 82 -2.42 1.86 -11.31
N MET A 83 -2.80 0.63 -10.98
CA MET A 83 -2.49 -0.54 -11.80
C MET A 83 -3.18 -0.50 -13.17
N ARG A 84 -4.45 -0.09 -13.20
CA ARG A 84 -5.21 0.06 -14.45
C ARG A 84 -4.63 1.16 -15.35
N THR A 85 -4.28 2.30 -14.77
CA THR A 85 -3.75 3.46 -15.50
C THR A 85 -2.29 3.28 -15.95
N LYS A 86 -1.46 2.58 -15.17
CA LYS A 86 -0.07 2.25 -15.55
C LYS A 86 0.02 1.05 -16.50
N GLY A 87 -1.01 0.20 -16.54
CA GLY A 87 -1.05 -1.02 -17.34
C GLY A 87 -1.56 -0.87 -18.77
N HIS A 88 -2.18 0.26 -19.16
CA HIS A 88 -2.77 0.46 -20.49
C HIS A 88 -2.69 1.95 -20.92
N GLY A 89 -2.25 2.35 -22.11
CA GLY A 89 -1.72 1.56 -23.22
C GLY A 89 -2.66 0.48 -23.78
N GLU A 90 -3.86 0.88 -24.23
CA GLU A 90 -4.84 0.08 -25.01
C GLU A 90 -5.57 -1.07 -24.31
N GLY A 91 -6.86 -0.85 -24.04
CA GLY A 91 -7.78 -1.91 -23.61
C GLY A 91 -9.03 -1.37 -22.92
N ALA A 92 -9.68 -0.39 -23.52
CA ALA A 92 -11.05 -0.08 -23.18
C ALA A 92 -11.96 -1.22 -23.67
N ASP A 93 -12.96 -1.55 -22.86
CA ASP A 93 -14.21 -2.22 -23.23
C ASP A 93 -14.13 -3.72 -23.62
N LEU A 94 -14.43 -4.59 -22.64
CA LEU A 94 -15.27 -5.80 -22.78
C LEU A 94 -15.98 -6.07 -21.44
#